data_AF-A0A7K0M3T4-F1
#
_entry.id   AF-A0A7K0M3T4-F1
#
_cell.length_a   1.000
_cell.length_b   1.000
_cell.length_c   1.000
_cell.angle_alpha   90.00
_cell.angle_beta   90.00
_cell.angle_gamma   90.00
#
_symmetry.space_group_name_H-M   'P 1'
#
loop_
_entity.id
_entity.type
_entity.pdbx_description
1 polymer ?
#
loop_
_entity_poly.entity_id
_entity_poly.type
_entity_poly.pdbx_seq_one_letter_code
_entity_poly.pdbx_strand_id
1 'polypeptide(L)' 'MSEHETITVELSEQGVATVTLNRPEVLNSFNSQMVHELHQLWRSMRHQDEVRCIVLTAAGDR' A
#
# COMPACT_ATOMS: atom_id res chain seq x y z
N MET A 1 12.40 1.90 -4.55
CA MET A 1 11.10 1.96 -3.86
C MET A 1 10.40 3.17 -4.43
N SER A 2 9.28 2.97 -5.12
CA SER A 2 8.57 4.07 -5.78
C SER A 2 7.98 5.00 -4.72
N GLU A 3 8.17 6.31 -4.88
CA GLU A 3 7.43 7.29 -4.10
C GLU A 3 5.96 7.23 -4.53
N HIS A 4 5.11 6.87 -3.59
CA HIS A 4 3.66 6.86 -3.75
C HIS A 4 3.08 8.04 -2.97
N GLU A 5 2.14 8.76 -3.56
CA GLU A 5 1.58 9.96 -2.93
C GLU A 5 0.43 9.61 -1.99
N THR A 6 -0.28 8.51 -2.26
CA THR A 6 -1.54 8.19 -1.58
C THR A 6 -1.49 6.92 -0.73
N ILE A 7 -0.41 6.14 -0.84
CA ILE A 7 -0.20 4.89 -0.10
C ILE A 7 1.23 4.80 0.41
N THR A 8 1.45 4.14 1.54
CA THR A 8 2.79 3.76 2.02
C THR A 8 2.92 2.26 2.12
N VAL A 9 4.15 1.75 2.03
CA VAL A 9 4.44 0.31 1.99
C VAL A 9 5.65 0.02 2.85
N GLU A 10 5.49 -0.92 3.77
CA GLU A 10 6.56 -1.42 4.63
C GLU A 10 6.63 -2.94 4.51
N LEU A 11 7.82 -3.48 4.23
CA LEU A 11 8.05 -4.93 4.17
C LEU A 11 8.84 -5.37 5.39
N SER A 12 8.28 -6.28 6.18
CA SER A 12 8.98 -6.89 7.31
C SER A 12 9.96 -7.99 6.86
N GLU A 13 10.95 -8.30 7.70
CA GLU A 13 11.87 -9.43 7.46
C GLU A 13 11.16 -10.79 7.38
N GLN A 14 9.95 -10.89 7.96
CA GLN A 14 9.11 -12.09 7.88
C GLN A 14 8.31 -12.16 6.58
N GLY A 15 8.50 -11.21 5.66
CA GLY A 15 7.84 -11.16 4.36
C GLY A 15 6.40 -10.64 4.40
N VAL A 16 6.04 -9.86 5.42
CA VAL A 16 4.71 -9.24 5.51
C VAL A 16 4.81 -7.82 4.98
N ALA A 17 4.11 -7.54 3.87
CA ALA A 17 3.98 -6.21 3.31
C ALA A 17 2.75 -5.52 3.90
N THR A 18 2.98 -4.50 4.72
CA THR A 18 1.93 -3.61 5.23
C THR A 18 1.76 -2.46 4.26
N VAL A 19 0.58 -2.37 3.65
CA VAL A 19 0.18 -1.30 2.75
C VAL A 19 -0.81 -0.41 3.49
N THR A 20 -0.47 0.86 3.65
CA THR A 20 -1.29 1.83 4.38
C THR A 20 -1.85 2.87 3.41
N LEU A 21 -3.18 3.02 3.36
CA LEU A 21 -3.81 4.14 2.69
C LEU A 21 -3.49 5.42 3.48
N ASN A 22 -2.84 6.39 2.85
CA ASN A 22 -2.27 7.55 3.53
C ASN A 22 -2.95 8.85 3.07
N ARG A 23 -4.29 8.89 3.14
CA ARG A 23 -5.10 10.09 2.87
C ARG A 23 -6.15 10.31 3.98
N PRO A 24 -5.73 10.41 5.25
CA PRO A 24 -6.65 10.53 6.38
C PRO A 24 -7.53 11.79 6.31
N GLU A 25 -7.07 12.86 5.67
CA GLU A 25 -7.79 14.14 5.51
C GLU A 25 -9.07 14.02 4.68
N VAL A 26 -9.19 12.96 3.87
CA VAL A 26 -10.38 12.62 3.08
C VAL A 26 -10.91 11.22 3.40
N LEU A 27 -10.72 10.75 4.64
CA LEU A 27 -11.16 9.44 5.12
C LEU A 27 -10.67 8.27 4.26
N ASN A 28 -9.47 8.41 3.69
CA ASN A 28 -8.86 7.43 2.79
C ASN A 28 -9.74 7.05 1.58
N SER A 29 -10.60 7.99 1.13
CA SER A 29 -11.45 7.77 -0.03
C SER A 29 -10.64 7.56 -1.30
N PHE A 30 -11.03 6.56 -2.10
CA PHE A 30 -10.34 6.17 -3.33
C PHE A 30 -10.48 7.27 -4.40
N ASN A 31 -9.35 7.69 -4.96
CA ASN A 31 -9.28 8.51 -6.18
C ASN A 31 -8.56 7.74 -7.29
N SER A 32 -8.58 8.27 -8.52
CA SER A 32 -7.95 7.62 -9.68
C SER A 32 -6.46 7.36 -9.47
N GLN A 33 -5.77 8.24 -8.74
CA GLN A 33 -4.35 8.11 -8.45
C GLN A 33 -4.06 6.93 -7.50
N MET A 34 -4.79 6.81 -6.39
CA MET A 34 -4.65 5.70 -5.46
C MET A 34 -4.95 4.36 -6.12
N VAL A 35 -5.98 4.31 -6.96
CA VAL A 35 -6.30 3.11 -7.74
C VAL A 35 -5.12 2.73 -8.65
N HIS A 36 -4.50 3.72 -9.30
CA HIS A 36 -3.34 3.49 -10.15
C HIS A 36 -2.12 3.01 -9.34
N GLU A 37 -1.82 3.66 -8.21
CA GLU A 37 -0.71 3.31 -7.31
C GLU A 37 -0.88 1.90 -6.75
N LEU A 38 -2.07 1.55 -6.24
CA LEU A 38 -2.36 0.19 -5.76
C LEU A 38 -2.24 -0.85 -6.88
N HIS A 39 -2.75 -0.55 -8.09
CA HIS A 39 -2.63 -1.48 -9.21
C HIS A 39 -1.17 -1.73 -9.61
N GLN A 40 -0.33 -0.69 -9.64
CA GLN A 40 1.11 -0.85 -9.86
C GLN A 40 1.77 -1.65 -8.74
N LEU A 41 1.41 -1.37 -7.49
CA LEU A 41 1.94 -2.04 -6.31
C LEU A 41 1.67 -3.55 -6.35
N TRP A 42 0.42 -3.96 -6.59
CA TRP A 42 0.03 -5.37 -6.67
C TRP A 42 0.78 -6.11 -7.77
N ARG A 43 1.02 -5.46 -8.92
CA ARG A 43 1.79 -6.04 -10.01
C ARG A 43 3.27 -6.19 -9.64
N SER A 44 3.83 -5.21 -8.93
CA SER A 44 5.21 -5.29 -8.45
C SER A 44 5.40 -6.40 -7.42
N MET A 45 4.54 -6.44 -6.39
CA MET A 45 4.61 -7.41 -5.29
C MET A 45 4.44 -8.85 -5.76
N ARG A 46 3.66 -9.10 -6.82
CA ARG A 46 3.51 -10.43 -7.41
C ARG A 46 4.85 -11.06 -7.84
N HIS A 47 5.85 -10.24 -8.15
CA HIS A 47 7.16 -10.69 -8.61
C HIS A 47 8.24 -10.62 -7.52
N GLN A 48 7.87 -10.29 -6.28
CA GLN A 48 8.79 -10.20 -5.15
C GLN A 48 8.63 -11.44 -4.27
N ASP A 49 9.52 -12.42 -4.41
CA ASP A 49 9.48 -13.70 -3.67
C ASP A 49 9.58 -13.52 -2.15
N GLU A 50 10.13 -12.40 -1.70
CA GLU A 50 10.19 -11.98 -0.30
C GLU A 50 8.82 -11.65 0.31
N VAL A 51 7.83 -11.26 -0.51
CA VAL A 51 6.48 -10.92 -0.08
C VAL A 51 5.65 -12.20 0.06
N ARG A 52 5.33 -12.56 1.29
CA ARG A 52 4.56 -13.77 1.66
C ARG A 52 3.12 -13.45 2.03
N CYS A 53 2.86 -12.26 2.55
CA CYS A 53 1.54 -11.81 2.95
C CYS A 53 1.43 -10.30 2.74
N ILE A 54 0.22 -9.83 2.45
CA ILE A 54 -0.09 -8.41 2.30
C ILE A 54 -1.18 -8.06 3.31
N VAL A 55 -0.93 -7.05 4.14
CA VAL A 55 -1.91 -6.43 5.03
C VAL A 55 -2.25 -5.08 4.44
N LEU A 56 -3.52 -4.85 4.11
CA LEU A 56 -4.02 -3.54 3.70
C LEU A 56 -4.70 -2.88 4.90
N THR A 57 -4.23 -1.69 5.27
CA THR A 57 -4.80 -0.88 6.35
C THR A 57 -4.97 0.57 5.92
N ALA A 58 -5.72 1.35 6.69
CA ALA A 58 -5.95 2.76 6.46
C ALA A 58 -5.31 3.58 7.59
N ALA A 59 -4.63 4.67 7.26
CA ALA A 59 -4.09 5.58 8.26
C ALA A 59 -5.22 6.37 8.94
N GLY A 60 -5.08 6.57 10.25
CA GLY A 60 -6.04 7.30 11.08
C GLY A 60 -6.88 6.38 11.97
N ASP A 61 -7.52 6.98 12.98
CA ASP A 61 -8.20 6.25 14.07
C ASP A 61 -9.73 6.13 13.87
N ARG A 62 -10.24 6.39 12.66
CA ARG A 62 -11.68 6.58 12.41
C ARG A 62 -12.20 5.76 11.26
#